data_AF-A0A432WM10-F1
#
_entry.id   AF-A0A432WM10-F1
#
_cell.length_a   1.000
_cell.length_b   1.000
_cell.length_c   1.000
_cell.angle_alpha   90.00
_cell.angle_beta   90.00
_cell.angle_gamma   90.00
#
_symmetry.space_group_name_H-M   'P 1'
#
loop_
_entity.id
_entity.type
_entity.pdbx_description
1 polymer ?
#
loop_
_entity_poly.entity_id
_entity_poly.type
_entity_poly.pdbx_seq_one_letter_code
_entity_poly.pdbx_strand_id
1 'polypeptide(L)'
;MTKLKHTLFILLIALLAYGVSILWWRAWMYQGVFGPIPLMHWLMSSDGEGAYRLIELDMFLQMFAVLLLTGLGYRRLTSRS
;
A
#
# COMPACT_ATOMS: atom_id res chain seq x y z
N MET A 1 21.26 -13.34 -13.86
CA MET A 1 21.01 -11.87 -13.78
C MET A 1 19.53 -11.48 -13.72
N THR A 2 18.59 -12.28 -14.25
CA THR A 2 17.15 -11.96 -14.26
C THR A 2 16.49 -11.98 -12.88
N LYS A 3 16.86 -12.94 -12.00
CA LYS A 3 16.30 -13.03 -10.63
C LYS A 3 16.59 -11.79 -9.78
N LEU A 4 17.83 -11.29 -9.80
CA LEU A 4 18.24 -10.09 -9.06
C LEU A 4 17.42 -8.86 -9.47
N LYS A 5 17.21 -8.64 -10.78
CA LYS A 5 16.41 -7.52 -11.28
C LYS A 5 14.94 -7.60 -10.81
N HIS A 6 14.36 -8.80 -10.75
CA HIS A 6 13.00 -8.99 -10.24
C HIS A 6 12.91 -8.70 -8.74
N THR A 7 13.87 -9.18 -7.96
CA THR A 7 13.93 -8.90 -6.52
C THR A 7 14.06 -7.40 -6.25
N LEU A 8 14.96 -6.71 -6.96
CA LEU A 8 15.14 -5.25 -6.83
C LEU A 8 13.86 -4.49 -7.22
N PHE A 9 13.16 -4.93 -8.26
CA PHE A 9 11.89 -4.33 -8.67
C PHE A 9 10.80 -4.48 -7.59
N ILE A 10 10.65 -5.67 -7.01
CA ILE A 10 9.69 -5.91 -5.91
C ILE A 10 10.05 -5.05 -4.69
N LEU A 11 11.33 -4.97 -4.34
CA LEU A 11 11.81 -4.13 -3.24
C LEU A 11 11.51 -2.64 -3.48
N LEU A 12 11.69 -2.17 -4.71
CA LEU A 12 11.35 -0.80 -5.08
C LEU A 12 9.84 -0.54 -4.93
N ILE A 13 8.99 -1.46 -5.38
CA ILE A 13 7.53 -1.35 -5.21
C ILE A 13 7.17 -1.34 -3.73
N ALA A 14 7.77 -2.20 -2.91
CA ALA A 14 7.52 -2.24 -1.47
C ALA A 14 7.91 -0.91 -0.79
N LEU A 15 9.07 -0.35 -1.15
CA LEU A 15 9.53 0.95 -0.63
C LEU A 15 8.57 2.09 -1.00
N LEU A 16 8.13 2.13 -2.27
CA LEU A 16 7.18 3.12 -2.76
C LEU A 16 5.82 2.97 -2.08
N ALA A 17 5.32 1.74 -1.94
CA ALA A 17 4.07 1.45 -1.25
C ALA A 17 4.12 1.93 0.20
N TYR A 18 5.22 1.67 0.91
CA TYR A 18 5.42 2.10 2.29
C TYR A 18 5.47 3.62 2.43
N GLY A 19 6.20 4.31 1.56
CA GLY A 19 6.27 5.77 1.57
C GLY A 19 4.90 6.41 1.34
N VAL A 20 4.16 5.92 0.34
CA VAL A 20 2.82 6.44 0.02
C VAL A 20 1.82 6.10 1.13
N SER A 21 1.86 4.90 1.72
CA SER A 21 0.95 4.52 2.79
C SER A 21 1.14 5.37 4.05
N ILE A 22 2.38 5.71 4.42
CA ILE A 22 2.65 6.63 5.53
C ILE A 22 2.10 8.03 5.25
N LEU A 23 2.38 8.58 4.07
CA LEU A 23 1.93 9.93 3.71
C LEU A 23 0.40 10.00 3.69
N TRP A 24 -0.23 8.97 3.13
CA TRP A 24 -1.68 8.84 3.07
C TRP A 24 -2.28 8.69 4.47
N TRP A 25 -1.72 7.84 5.31
CA TRP A 25 -2.15 7.68 6.71
C TRP A 25 -2.05 8.99 7.48
N ARG A 26 -0.92 9.68 7.39
CA ARG A 26 -0.73 10.97 8.06
C ARG A 26 -1.71 12.02 7.54
N ALA A 27 -1.91 12.10 6.23
CA ALA A 27 -2.89 13.00 5.65
C ALA A 27 -4.31 12.69 6.18
N TRP A 28 -4.70 11.42 6.24
CA TRP A 28 -5.98 11.02 6.81
C TRP A 28 -6.10 11.39 8.30
N MET A 29 -5.10 11.03 9.11
CA MET A 29 -5.11 11.25 10.55
C MET A 29 -5.17 12.74 10.91
N TYR A 30 -4.44 13.60 10.18
CA TYR A 30 -4.39 15.03 10.48
C TYR A 30 -5.44 15.88 9.75
N GLN A 31 -5.99 15.41 8.63
CA GLN A 31 -6.92 16.20 7.80
C GLN A 31 -8.32 15.59 7.69
N GLY A 32 -8.56 14.36 8.15
CA GLY A 32 -9.90 13.75 8.28
C GLY A 32 -10.64 13.48 6.96
N VAL A 33 -10.00 13.70 5.81
CA VAL A 33 -10.66 13.74 4.51
C VAL A 33 -10.29 12.47 3.72
N PHE A 34 -11.27 11.56 3.60
CA PHE A 34 -11.23 10.27 2.90
C PHE A 34 -10.33 9.18 3.52
N GLY A 35 -10.86 8.52 4.55
CA GLY A 35 -10.25 7.33 5.15
C GLY A 35 -10.31 6.07 4.28
N PRO A 36 -9.59 5.01 4.70
CA PRO A 36 -9.60 3.74 4.00
C PRO A 36 -11.01 3.12 4.03
N ILE A 37 -11.23 2.13 3.16
CA ILE A 37 -12.50 1.39 3.04
C ILE A 37 -12.97 0.93 4.43
N PRO A 38 -14.22 1.17 4.85
CA PRO A 38 -14.60 1.17 6.27
C PRO A 38 -14.55 -0.18 7.01
N LEU A 39 -14.21 -1.28 6.32
CA LEU A 39 -14.42 -2.64 6.81
C LEU A 39 -13.60 -2.93 8.08
N MET A 40 -12.31 -2.55 8.12
CA MET A 40 -11.47 -2.72 9.32
C MET A 40 -11.66 -1.60 10.35
N HIS A 41 -11.95 -0.37 9.90
CA HIS A 41 -12.22 0.75 10.79
C HIS A 41 -13.42 0.48 11.73
N TRP A 42 -14.46 -0.22 11.23
CA TRP A 42 -15.59 -0.67 12.04
C TRP A 42 -15.24 -1.80 13.03
N LEU A 43 -14.30 -2.68 12.68
CA LEU A 43 -13.89 -3.78 13.55
C LEU A 43 -12.90 -3.37 14.64
N MET A 44 -12.21 -2.24 14.47
CA MET A 44 -11.06 -1.85 15.30
C MET A 44 -11.27 -0.60 16.15
N SER A 45 -12.36 0.14 15.96
CA SER A 45 -12.68 1.35 16.73
C SER A 45 -12.92 1.10 18.23
N SER A 46 -12.91 -0.15 18.69
CA SER A 46 -13.07 -0.53 20.10
C SER A 46 -11.75 -0.68 20.88
N ASP A 47 -10.56 -0.70 20.24
CA ASP A 47 -9.33 -1.22 20.87
C ASP A 47 -8.18 -0.19 21.04
N GLY A 48 -8.44 1.11 20.81
CA GLY A 48 -7.47 2.18 21.10
C GLY A 48 -6.22 2.19 20.21
N GLU A 49 -5.03 2.41 20.79
CA GLU A 49 -3.77 2.63 20.04
C GLU A 49 -3.34 1.47 19.12
N GLY A 50 -3.77 0.24 19.44
CA GLY A 50 -3.52 -0.93 18.60
C GLY A 50 -4.17 -0.83 17.22
N ALA A 51 -5.30 -0.12 17.13
CA ALA A 51 -6.02 0.12 15.88
C ALA A 51 -5.18 0.95 14.89
N TYR A 52 -4.36 1.90 15.38
CA TYR A 52 -3.54 2.75 14.50
C TYR A 52 -2.51 1.95 13.72
N ARG A 53 -1.81 1.03 14.40
CA ARG A 53 -0.79 0.18 13.75
C ARG A 53 -1.39 -0.78 12.72
N LEU A 54 -2.59 -1.29 13.02
CA LEU A 54 -3.29 -2.20 12.12
C LEU A 54 -3.82 -1.48 10.88
N ILE A 55 -4.28 -0.23 11.01
CA ILE A 55 -4.70 0.57 9.86
C ILE A 55 -3.50 0.98 8.98
N GLU A 56 -2.36 1.34 9.59
CA GLU A 56 -1.12 1.61 8.85
C GLU A 56 -0.69 0.40 8.00
N LEU A 57 -0.76 -0.80 8.59
CA LEU A 57 -0.46 -2.05 7.89
C LEU A 57 -1.45 -2.33 6.76
N ASP A 58 -2.75 -2.14 6.99
CA ASP A 58 -3.79 -2.34 5.97
C ASP A 58 -3.58 -1.40 4.76
N MET A 59 -3.32 -0.12 5.02
CA MET A 59 -3.01 0.86 3.98
C MET A 59 -1.76 0.47 3.17
N PHE A 60 -0.72 -0.02 3.86
CA PHE A 60 0.49 -0.52 3.20
C PHE A 60 0.17 -1.69 2.27
N LEU A 61 -0.59 -2.68 2.74
CA LEU A 61 -0.95 -3.86 1.94
C LEU A 61 -1.79 -3.49 0.71
N GLN A 62 -2.77 -2.60 0.87
CA GLN A 62 -3.60 -2.12 -0.24
C GLN A 62 -2.76 -1.39 -1.29
N MET A 63 -1.90 -0.45 -0.86
CA MET A 63 -1.03 0.30 -1.76
C MET A 63 -0.03 -0.61 -2.48
N PHE A 64 0.55 -1.57 -1.77
CA PHE A 64 1.47 -2.55 -2.33
C PHE A 64 0.79 -3.39 -3.42
N ALA A 65 -0.42 -3.88 -3.17
CA ALA A 65 -1.19 -4.64 -4.15
C ALA A 65 -1.49 -3.83 -5.42
N VAL A 66 -1.93 -2.57 -5.27
CA VAL A 66 -2.24 -1.68 -6.41
C VAL A 66 -0.99 -1.41 -7.26
N LEU A 67 0.14 -1.06 -6.64
CA LEU A 67 1.39 -0.80 -7.35
C LEU A 67 1.92 -2.06 -8.03
N LEU A 68 1.82 -3.22 -7.37
CA LEU A 68 2.24 -4.51 -7.93
C LEU A 68 1.42 -4.87 -9.16
N LEU A 69 0.08 -4.80 -9.08
CA LEU A 69 -0.82 -5.09 -10.20
C LEU A 69 -0.59 -4.14 -11.37
N THR A 70 -0.38 -2.85 -11.09
CA THR A 70 -0.09 -1.83 -12.11
C THR A 70 1.23 -2.14 -12.81
N GLY A 71 2.29 -2.45 -12.05
CA GLY A 71 3.59 -2.81 -12.60
C GLY A 71 3.56 -4.08 -13.46
N LEU A 72 2.81 -5.10 -13.01
CA LEU A 72 2.59 -6.34 -13.77
C LEU A 72 1.79 -6.09 -15.06
N GLY A 73 0.74 -5.26 -14.99
CA GLY A 73 -0.06 -4.86 -16.14
C GLY A 73 0.77 -4.09 -17.18
N TYR A 74 1.55 -3.10 -16.74
CA TYR A 74 2.43 -2.32 -17.62
C TYR A 74 3.46 -3.19 -18.34
N ARG A 75 4.08 -4.13 -17.63
CA ARG A 75 5.03 -5.07 -18.23
C ARG A 75 4.38 -5.95 -19.30
N ARG A 76 3.13 -6.38 -19.08
CA ARG A 76 2.39 -7.22 -20.03
C ARG A 76 1.99 -6.45 -21.30
N LEU A 77 1.71 -5.15 -21.18
CA LEU A 77 1.41 -4.27 -22.30
C LEU A 77 2.65 -4.01 -23.16
N THR A 78 3.78 -3.69 -22.52
CA THR A 78 5.04 -3.38 -23.20
C THR A 78 5.74 -4.62 -23.79
N SER A 79 5.48 -5.83 -23.26
CA SER A 79 6.00 -7.07 -23.87
C SER A 79 5.25 -7.51 -25.13
N ARG A 80 4.13 -6.85 -25.46
CA ARG A 80 3.29 -7.19 -26.64
C ARG A 80 3.48 -6.22 -27.82
N SER A 81 4.18 -5.09 -27.63
CA SER A 81 4.60 -4.18 -28.69
C SER A 81 5.99 -4.55 -29.19
#